data_AF-A0A957T1M5-F1
#
_entry.id   AF-A0A957T1M5-F1
#
_cell.length_a   1.000
_cell.length_b   1.000
_cell.length_c   1.000
_cell.angle_alpha   90.00
_cell.angle_beta   90.00
_cell.angle_gamma   90.00
#
_symmetry.space_group_name_H-M   'P 1'
#
loop_
_entity.id
_entity.type
_entity.pdbx_description
1 polymer ?
#
loop_
_entity_poly.entity_id
_entity_poly.type
_entity_poly.pdbx_seq_one_letter_code
_entity_poly.pdbx_strand_id
1 'polypeptide(L)'
;ITAVELGSDGSGANALLVPAGGSAMPASLETIGSGSHYIKMDGKAVFRFATRVMAQATRKVLERSGMTTDDVDLIVPHQANIRIIQSSVLNQLKIPEDKVLINLQRYGNTSTASIPIALCEAIEAGKVKPGNNLVFVGFGAGLSWAACAVKWSVPVERPASNWWKNYRRQATYQAAAARSMWKRAVRWVYEVWPADPEHVPPPTPETNSQQGEKEHVHSN
;
A
#
# COMPACT_ATOMS: atom_id res chain seq x y z
N ILE A 1 -24.52 -5.33 -5.20
CA ILE A 1 -23.61 -4.46 -5.98
C ILE A 1 -24.49 -3.69 -6.97
N THR A 2 -24.39 -2.37 -7.03
CA THR A 2 -25.22 -1.52 -7.92
C THR A 2 -24.48 -1.16 -9.20
N ALA A 3 -23.15 -1.03 -9.16
CA ALA A 3 -22.31 -0.83 -10.34
C ALA A 3 -20.87 -1.28 -10.09
N VAL A 4 -20.14 -1.55 -11.18
CA VAL A 4 -18.71 -1.88 -11.17
C VAL A 4 -18.02 -1.12 -12.31
N GLU A 5 -16.78 -0.69 -12.07
CA GLU A 5 -15.82 -0.23 -13.07
C GLU A 5 -14.52 -1.02 -12.91
N LEU A 6 -14.03 -1.63 -13.99
CA LEU A 6 -12.79 -2.39 -14.03
C LEU A 6 -11.93 -1.86 -15.16
N GLY A 7 -10.61 -1.86 -14.98
CA GLY A 7 -9.70 -1.51 -16.06
C GLY A 7 -8.28 -1.98 -15.82
N SER A 8 -7.53 -2.03 -16.92
CA SER A 8 -6.12 -2.43 -16.93
C SER A 8 -5.37 -1.68 -18.02
N ASP A 9 -4.10 -1.38 -17.75
CA ASP A 9 -3.16 -0.81 -18.72
C ASP A 9 -1.79 -1.47 -18.53
N GLY A 10 -1.48 -2.40 -19.44
CA GLY A 10 -0.26 -3.18 -19.43
C GLY A 10 1.00 -2.37 -19.80
N SER A 11 0.86 -1.19 -20.40
CA SER A 11 2.00 -0.36 -20.78
C SER A 11 2.83 0.09 -19.57
N GLY A 12 2.21 0.10 -18.38
CA GLY A 12 2.83 0.42 -17.11
C GLY A 12 3.41 -0.77 -16.33
N ALA A 13 3.50 -1.98 -16.89
CA ALA A 13 3.90 -3.18 -16.15
C ALA A 13 5.24 -3.03 -15.40
N ASN A 14 6.21 -2.33 -16.01
CA ASN A 14 7.53 -2.10 -15.42
C ASN A 14 7.54 -1.10 -14.25
N ALA A 15 6.42 -0.41 -13.98
CA ALA A 15 6.31 0.53 -12.88
C ALA A 15 6.16 -0.16 -11.51
N LEU A 16 5.67 -1.40 -11.48
CA LEU A 16 5.51 -2.19 -10.25
C LEU A 16 5.49 -3.69 -10.59
N LEU A 17 6.58 -4.38 -10.28
CA LEU A 17 6.77 -5.79 -10.63
C LEU A 17 7.71 -6.52 -9.67
N VAL A 18 7.72 -7.85 -9.76
CA VAL A 18 8.80 -8.71 -9.27
C VAL A 18 9.51 -9.26 -10.52
N PRO A 19 10.77 -8.89 -10.80
CA PRO A 19 11.44 -9.25 -12.05
C PRO A 19 11.63 -10.75 -12.31
N ALA A 20 11.94 -11.53 -11.27
CA ALA A 20 12.26 -12.95 -11.36
C ALA A 20 11.40 -13.83 -10.44
N GLY A 21 11.46 -15.14 -10.65
CA GLY A 21 10.70 -16.16 -9.93
C GLY A 21 9.47 -16.66 -10.68
N GLY A 22 9.05 -15.96 -11.74
CA GLY A 22 8.03 -16.42 -12.69
C GLY A 22 8.62 -17.21 -13.87
N SER A 23 7.80 -17.49 -14.87
CA SER A 23 8.22 -18.25 -16.07
C SER A 23 9.15 -17.48 -17.00
N ALA A 24 9.05 -16.15 -17.07
CA ALA A 24 9.91 -15.32 -17.92
C ALA A 24 11.37 -15.30 -17.44
N MET A 25 11.58 -15.41 -16.13
CA MET A 25 12.89 -15.49 -15.50
C MET A 25 12.81 -16.41 -14.27
N PRO A 26 12.96 -17.73 -14.47
CA PRO A 26 12.88 -18.71 -13.40
C PRO A 26 13.90 -18.49 -12.29
N ALA A 27 13.65 -19.07 -11.11
CA ALA A 27 14.57 -18.99 -9.99
C ALA A 27 15.91 -19.68 -10.31
N SER A 28 17.01 -18.99 -10.01
CA SER A 28 18.39 -19.44 -10.20
C SER A 28 19.30 -18.76 -9.18
N LEU A 29 20.51 -19.27 -8.99
CA LEU A 29 21.50 -18.63 -8.11
C LEU A 29 21.78 -17.18 -8.53
N GLU A 30 21.80 -16.91 -9.83
CA GLU A 30 21.99 -15.57 -10.40
C GLU A 30 20.84 -14.62 -10.08
N THR A 31 19.59 -15.06 -10.26
CA THR A 31 18.40 -14.20 -10.01
C THR A 31 18.21 -13.91 -8.52
N ILE A 32 18.57 -14.88 -7.67
CA ILE A 32 18.63 -14.69 -6.21
C ILE A 32 19.74 -13.71 -5.85
N GLY A 33 20.96 -13.90 -6.38
CA GLY A 33 22.11 -13.05 -6.13
C GLY A 33 21.90 -11.59 -6.55
N SER A 34 21.15 -11.35 -7.63
CA SER A 34 20.78 -10.00 -8.09
C SER A 34 19.61 -9.35 -7.33
N GLY A 35 18.96 -10.07 -6.41
CA GLY A 35 17.79 -9.57 -5.69
C GLY A 35 16.58 -9.31 -6.61
N SER A 36 16.47 -10.07 -7.69
CA SER A 36 15.39 -9.93 -8.69
C SER A 36 14.06 -10.54 -8.23
N HIS A 37 14.04 -11.19 -7.08
CA HIS A 37 12.84 -11.75 -6.43
C HIS A 37 12.13 -10.76 -5.49
N TYR A 38 12.63 -9.53 -5.39
CA TYR A 38 12.01 -8.46 -4.61
C TYR A 38 11.14 -7.55 -5.48
N ILE A 39 10.12 -6.95 -4.87
CA ILE A 39 9.30 -5.93 -5.52
C ILE A 39 10.20 -4.76 -5.94
N LYS A 40 10.11 -4.39 -7.21
CA LYS A 40 10.68 -3.16 -7.79
C LYS A 40 9.54 -2.22 -8.16
N MET A 41 9.71 -0.94 -7.85
CA MET A 41 8.65 0.05 -8.04
C MET A 41 9.21 1.41 -8.46
N ASP A 42 8.68 1.97 -9.55
CA ASP A 42 8.76 3.41 -9.82
C ASP A 42 7.62 4.12 -9.08
N GLY A 43 7.93 4.63 -7.89
CA GLY A 43 6.96 5.29 -7.03
C GLY A 43 6.31 6.53 -7.67
N LYS A 44 7.01 7.25 -8.56
CA LYS A 44 6.44 8.44 -9.22
C LYS A 44 5.42 8.02 -10.28
N ALA A 45 5.76 7.02 -11.10
CA ALA A 45 4.84 6.47 -12.09
C ALA A 45 3.58 5.87 -11.41
N VAL A 46 3.78 5.06 -10.37
CA VAL A 46 2.66 4.46 -9.61
C VAL A 46 1.79 5.53 -8.96
N PHE A 47 2.38 6.56 -8.34
CA PHE A 47 1.60 7.65 -7.72
C PHE A 47 0.72 8.40 -8.73
N ARG A 48 1.28 8.78 -9.90
CA ARG A 48 0.52 9.46 -10.96
C ARG A 48 -0.60 8.59 -11.51
N PHE A 49 -0.32 7.31 -11.72
CA PHE A 49 -1.33 6.36 -12.17
C PHE A 49 -2.45 6.22 -11.14
N ALA A 50 -2.10 5.89 -9.90
CA ALA A 50 -3.02 5.64 -8.79
C ALA A 50 -3.96 6.81 -8.55
N THR A 51 -3.41 8.02 -8.42
CA THR A 51 -4.20 9.22 -8.12
C THR A 51 -5.21 9.53 -9.21
N ARG A 52 -4.86 9.30 -10.47
CA ARG A 52 -5.75 9.44 -11.62
C ARG A 52 -6.82 8.36 -11.66
N VAL A 53 -6.44 7.08 -11.61
CA VAL A 53 -7.39 5.97 -11.82
C VAL A 53 -8.36 5.81 -10.65
N MET A 54 -7.94 6.05 -9.40
CA MET A 54 -8.87 5.96 -8.27
C MET A 54 -9.98 7.01 -8.37
N ALA A 55 -9.65 8.25 -8.72
CA ALA A 55 -10.65 9.30 -8.90
C ALA A 55 -11.56 9.01 -10.10
N GLN A 56 -10.98 8.65 -11.25
CA GLN A 56 -11.74 8.32 -12.46
C GLN A 56 -12.68 7.13 -12.25
N ALA A 57 -12.18 6.03 -11.66
CA ALA A 57 -12.98 4.83 -11.43
C ALA A 57 -14.12 5.09 -10.44
N THR A 58 -13.88 5.89 -9.41
CA THR A 58 -14.93 6.29 -8.45
C THR A 58 -16.00 7.13 -9.14
N ARG A 59 -15.65 8.13 -9.97
CA ARG A 59 -16.65 8.92 -10.71
C ARG A 59 -17.50 8.05 -11.63
N LYS A 60 -16.86 7.16 -12.39
CA LYS A 60 -17.55 6.26 -13.32
C LYS A 60 -18.48 5.29 -12.60
N VAL A 61 -18.07 4.74 -11.46
CA VAL A 61 -18.93 3.80 -10.73
C VAL A 61 -20.13 4.50 -10.11
N LEU A 62 -19.96 5.75 -9.63
CA LEU A 62 -21.06 6.59 -9.14
C LEU A 62 -22.05 6.90 -10.26
N GLU A 63 -21.55 7.38 -11.41
CA GLU A 63 -22.35 7.65 -12.60
C GLU A 63 -23.16 6.43 -13.04
N ARG A 64 -22.51 5.26 -13.15
CA ARG A 64 -23.18 4.00 -13.51
C ARG A 64 -24.22 3.54 -12.49
N SER A 65 -24.04 3.89 -11.23
CA SER A 65 -25.01 3.58 -10.17
C SER A 65 -26.13 4.63 -10.05
N GLY A 66 -26.10 5.69 -10.86
CA GLY A 66 -27.04 6.82 -10.74
C GLY A 66 -26.87 7.61 -9.45
N MET A 67 -25.68 7.57 -8.83
CA MET A 67 -25.37 8.25 -7.57
C MET A 67 -24.42 9.43 -7.82
N THR A 68 -24.47 10.39 -6.91
CA THR A 68 -23.50 11.46 -6.76
C THR A 68 -22.57 11.16 -5.58
N THR A 69 -21.56 12.00 -5.36
CA THR A 69 -20.69 11.94 -4.19
C THR A 69 -21.45 12.15 -2.88
N ASP A 70 -22.57 12.89 -2.91
CA ASP A 70 -23.36 13.23 -1.73
C ASP A 70 -24.15 12.02 -1.21
N ASP A 71 -24.56 11.13 -2.13
CA ASP A 71 -25.27 9.89 -1.83
C ASP A 71 -24.39 8.83 -1.16
N VAL A 72 -23.06 8.98 -1.19
CA VAL A 72 -22.12 7.99 -0.64
C VAL A 72 -22.01 8.16 0.87
N ASP A 73 -22.19 7.08 1.62
CA ASP A 73 -22.04 7.06 3.07
C ASP A 73 -20.60 6.75 3.50
N LEU A 74 -19.91 5.88 2.74
CA LEU A 74 -18.54 5.50 3.06
C LEU A 74 -17.77 5.03 1.81
N ILE A 75 -16.55 5.54 1.66
CA ILE A 75 -15.56 5.05 0.69
C ILE A 75 -14.47 4.29 1.44
N VAL A 76 -14.17 3.08 0.97
CA VAL A 76 -13.07 2.25 1.47
C VAL A 76 -12.05 2.06 0.34
N PRO A 77 -11.04 2.94 0.24
CA PRO A 77 -10.02 2.84 -0.80
C PRO A 77 -8.95 1.80 -0.47
N HIS A 78 -8.19 1.37 -1.48
CA HIS A 78 -6.94 0.65 -1.27
C HIS A 78 -5.98 1.50 -0.43
N GLN A 79 -5.45 0.91 0.64
CA GLN A 79 -4.57 1.58 1.61
C GLN A 79 -3.11 1.53 1.12
N ALA A 80 -2.83 2.16 -0.04
CA ALA A 80 -1.47 2.16 -0.61
C ALA A 80 -0.54 3.19 0.06
N ASN A 81 -1.02 4.43 0.15
CA ASN A 81 -0.31 5.57 0.71
C ASN A 81 -1.32 6.68 1.03
N ILE A 82 -1.17 7.36 2.17
CA ILE A 82 -2.07 8.43 2.59
C ILE A 82 -2.17 9.56 1.56
N ARG A 83 -1.05 9.92 0.91
CA ARG A 83 -1.02 10.99 -0.10
C ARG A 83 -1.83 10.65 -1.34
N ILE A 84 -1.91 9.36 -1.70
CA ILE A 84 -2.73 8.91 -2.83
C ILE A 84 -4.20 9.11 -2.47
N ILE A 85 -4.63 8.61 -1.31
CA ILE A 85 -6.02 8.74 -0.83
C ILE A 85 -6.44 10.21 -0.74
N GLN A 86 -5.60 11.05 -0.13
CA GLN A 86 -5.83 12.49 -0.05
C GLN A 86 -5.96 13.13 -1.44
N SER A 87 -5.01 12.86 -2.34
CA SER A 87 -4.98 13.48 -3.66
C SER A 87 -6.14 13.03 -4.56
N SER A 88 -6.55 11.77 -4.49
CA SER A 88 -7.59 11.23 -5.37
C SER A 88 -8.98 11.27 -4.78
N VAL A 89 -9.17 10.77 -3.55
CA VAL A 89 -10.52 10.63 -2.98
C VAL A 89 -10.95 11.94 -2.33
N LEU A 90 -10.13 12.49 -1.43
CA LEU A 90 -10.52 13.70 -0.70
C LEU A 90 -10.50 14.93 -1.61
N ASN A 91 -9.41 15.17 -2.32
CA ASN A 91 -9.22 16.42 -3.07
C ASN A 91 -9.93 16.41 -4.43
N GLN A 92 -9.67 15.41 -5.28
CA GLN A 92 -10.22 15.38 -6.64
C GLN A 92 -11.72 15.06 -6.66
N LEU A 93 -12.25 14.26 -5.73
CA LEU A 93 -13.70 13.98 -5.64
C LEU A 93 -14.43 14.89 -4.67
N LYS A 94 -13.72 15.71 -3.90
CA LYS A 94 -14.27 16.57 -2.85
C LYS A 94 -15.07 15.78 -1.81
N ILE A 95 -14.65 14.55 -1.51
CA ILE A 95 -15.27 13.72 -0.50
C ILE A 95 -14.76 14.14 0.89
N PRO A 96 -15.64 14.43 1.85
CA PRO A 96 -15.26 14.68 3.23
C PRO A 96 -14.48 13.51 3.85
N GLU A 97 -13.50 13.81 4.71
CA GLU A 97 -12.63 12.78 5.31
C GLU A 97 -13.41 11.79 6.19
N ASP A 98 -14.49 12.21 6.85
CA ASP A 98 -15.34 11.37 7.68
C ASP A 98 -16.10 10.29 6.88
N LYS A 99 -16.31 10.53 5.57
CA LYS A 99 -16.85 9.56 4.61
C LYS A 99 -15.79 8.64 4.01
N VAL A 100 -14.53 8.71 4.44
CA VAL A 100 -13.46 7.82 3.96
C VAL A 100 -12.89 7.03 5.12
N LEU A 101 -12.74 5.72 4.94
CA LEU A 101 -12.06 4.90 5.91
C LEU A 101 -10.56 4.83 5.62
N ILE A 102 -9.75 5.26 6.58
CA ILE A 102 -8.29 5.23 6.52
C ILE A 102 -7.73 4.58 7.79
N ASN A 103 -7.02 3.46 7.62
CA ASN A 103 -6.37 2.73 8.71
C ASN A 103 -4.88 2.41 8.43
N LEU A 104 -4.31 3.05 7.42
CA LEU A 104 -2.92 2.90 6.99
C LEU A 104 -1.91 3.14 8.12
N GLN A 105 -2.21 4.02 9.05
CA GLN A 105 -1.42 4.31 10.25
C GLN A 105 -1.29 3.11 11.22
N ARG A 106 -2.20 2.12 11.13
CA ARG A 106 -2.19 0.93 11.98
C ARG A 106 -1.59 -0.29 11.29
N TYR A 107 -1.86 -0.48 10.00
CA TYR A 107 -1.48 -1.70 9.26
C TYR A 107 -0.50 -1.48 8.10
N GLY A 108 -0.27 -0.23 7.70
CA GLY A 108 0.45 0.06 6.46
C GLY A 108 -0.29 -0.41 5.21
N ASN A 109 0.46 -0.66 4.14
CA ASN A 109 -0.08 -1.20 2.90
C ASN A 109 -0.07 -2.73 2.95
N THR A 110 -1.26 -3.32 3.03
CA THR A 110 -1.48 -4.78 3.04
C THR A 110 -1.97 -5.33 1.69
N SER A 111 -1.66 -4.64 0.58
CA SER A 111 -2.06 -5.04 -0.77
C SER A 111 -3.58 -5.28 -0.87
N THR A 112 -4.01 -6.37 -1.52
CA THR A 112 -5.41 -6.75 -1.73
C THR A 112 -6.22 -6.88 -0.44
N ALA A 113 -5.57 -7.20 0.70
CA ALA A 113 -6.24 -7.31 1.99
C ALA A 113 -6.65 -5.96 2.58
N SER A 114 -6.15 -4.83 2.05
CA SER A 114 -6.38 -3.52 2.66
C SER A 114 -7.85 -3.12 2.70
N ILE A 115 -8.60 -3.39 1.62
CA ILE A 115 -10.02 -3.02 1.54
C ILE A 115 -10.86 -3.89 2.48
N PRO A 116 -10.74 -5.23 2.48
CA PRO A 116 -11.46 -6.07 3.44
C PRO A 116 -11.12 -5.75 4.91
N ILE A 117 -9.85 -5.57 5.27
CA ILE A 117 -9.46 -5.22 6.64
C ILE A 117 -10.14 -3.92 7.05
N ALA A 118 -10.07 -2.89 6.20
CA ALA A 118 -10.69 -1.62 6.46
C ALA A 118 -12.23 -1.77 6.59
N LEU A 119 -12.90 -2.46 5.66
CA LEU A 119 -14.35 -2.71 5.75
C LEU A 119 -14.75 -3.38 7.07
N CYS A 120 -14.02 -4.40 7.52
CA CYS A 120 -14.24 -5.03 8.82
C CYS A 120 -14.15 -4.03 9.97
N GLU A 121 -13.17 -3.12 9.96
CA GLU A 121 -13.05 -2.10 11.00
C GLU A 121 -14.17 -1.05 10.94
N ALA A 122 -14.63 -0.64 9.75
CA ALA A 122 -15.80 0.23 9.65
C ALA A 122 -17.07 -0.45 10.18
N ILE A 123 -17.22 -1.75 9.95
CA ILE A 123 -18.30 -2.56 10.53
C ILE A 123 -18.18 -2.60 12.07
N GLU A 124 -17.01 -2.95 12.61
CA GLU A 124 -16.76 -2.98 14.07
C GLU A 124 -17.01 -1.61 14.72
N ALA A 125 -16.63 -0.53 14.04
CA ALA A 125 -16.84 0.85 14.50
C ALA A 125 -18.29 1.36 14.33
N GLY A 126 -19.19 0.57 13.71
CA GLY A 126 -20.58 0.97 13.46
C GLY A 126 -20.74 2.07 12.39
N LYS A 127 -19.72 2.26 11.53
CA LYS A 127 -19.77 3.18 10.38
C LYS A 127 -20.55 2.61 9.20
N VAL A 128 -20.68 1.28 9.11
CA VAL A 128 -21.49 0.60 8.09
C VAL A 128 -22.81 0.14 8.71
N LYS A 129 -23.91 0.48 8.05
CA LYS A 129 -25.28 0.13 8.45
C LYS A 129 -26.04 -0.43 7.25
N PRO A 130 -27.05 -1.29 7.46
CA PRO A 130 -28.01 -1.63 6.42
C PRO A 130 -28.61 -0.36 5.79
N GLY A 131 -28.70 -0.34 4.47
CA GLY A 131 -29.12 0.81 3.68
C GLY A 131 -27.98 1.75 3.28
N ASN A 132 -26.74 1.60 3.77
CA ASN A 132 -25.67 2.50 3.34
C ASN A 132 -25.23 2.30 1.89
N ASN A 133 -24.87 3.37 1.22
CA ASN A 133 -24.21 3.37 -0.08
C ASN A 133 -22.68 3.39 0.13
N LEU A 134 -22.04 2.24 -0.12
CA LEU A 134 -20.60 2.08 0.01
C LEU A 134 -19.92 2.12 -1.36
N VAL A 135 -18.71 2.66 -1.42
CA VAL A 135 -17.83 2.53 -2.58
C VAL A 135 -16.51 1.91 -2.16
N PHE A 136 -16.09 0.89 -2.90
CA PHE A 136 -14.75 0.31 -2.80
C PHE A 136 -13.97 0.70 -4.04
N VAL A 137 -12.71 1.12 -3.88
CA VAL A 137 -11.86 1.50 -5.01
C VAL A 137 -10.42 1.10 -4.75
N GLY A 138 -9.76 0.52 -5.76
CA GLY A 138 -8.37 0.09 -5.64
C GLY A 138 -7.64 0.11 -6.97
N PHE A 139 -6.32 0.04 -6.88
CA PHE A 139 -5.41 -0.09 -8.00
C PHE A 139 -4.24 -1.00 -7.60
N GLY A 140 -3.49 -1.52 -8.56
CA GLY A 140 -2.33 -2.36 -8.28
C GLY A 140 -1.47 -2.64 -9.51
N ALA A 141 -0.54 -3.59 -9.34
CA ALA A 141 0.33 -4.07 -10.41
C ALA A 141 -0.49 -4.60 -11.61
N GLY A 142 0.13 -4.58 -12.80
CA GLY A 142 -0.54 -4.87 -14.07
C GLY A 142 -0.21 -3.86 -15.16
N LEU A 143 -0.54 -2.57 -15.06
CA LEU A 143 -1.29 -1.94 -13.96
C LEU A 143 -2.80 -2.18 -14.08
N SER A 144 -3.49 -2.26 -12.95
CA SER A 144 -4.93 -2.57 -12.89
C SER A 144 -5.64 -1.66 -11.88
N TRP A 145 -6.95 -1.48 -12.07
CA TRP A 145 -7.82 -0.77 -11.14
C TRP A 145 -9.25 -1.31 -11.16
N ALA A 146 -9.95 -1.10 -10.06
CA ALA A 146 -11.33 -1.48 -9.91
C ALA A 146 -12.05 -0.54 -8.95
N ALA A 147 -13.33 -0.28 -9.20
CA ALA A 147 -14.24 0.32 -8.25
C ALA A 147 -15.59 -0.42 -8.27
N CYS A 148 -16.24 -0.56 -7.12
CA CYS A 148 -17.60 -1.07 -7.04
C CYS A 148 -18.44 -0.25 -6.07
N ALA A 149 -19.69 0.03 -6.49
CA ALA A 149 -20.71 0.66 -5.66
C ALA A 149 -21.64 -0.42 -5.10
N VAL A 150 -21.95 -0.33 -3.82
CA VAL A 150 -22.73 -1.34 -3.10
C VAL A 150 -23.75 -0.67 -2.20
N LYS A 151 -25.04 -0.98 -2.41
CA LYS A 151 -26.05 -0.80 -1.37
C LYS A 151 -25.88 -1.91 -0.33
N TRP A 152 -25.43 -1.56 0.86
CA TRP A 152 -25.19 -2.52 1.94
C TRP A 152 -26.53 -2.99 2.52
N SER A 153 -26.94 -4.22 2.24
CA SER A 153 -28.20 -4.79 2.77
C SER A 153 -27.98 -5.80 3.89
N VAL A 154 -26.75 -6.21 4.14
CA VAL A 154 -26.43 -7.26 5.12
C VAL A 154 -26.61 -6.71 6.53
N PRO A 155 -27.39 -7.38 7.40
CA PRO A 155 -27.46 -7.04 8.81
C PRO A 155 -26.07 -7.05 9.42
N VAL A 156 -25.72 -5.96 10.08
CA VAL A 156 -24.45 -5.86 10.80
C VAL A 156 -24.68 -6.38 12.20
N GLU A 157 -24.47 -7.68 12.42
CA GLU A 157 -24.45 -8.24 13.77
C GLU A 157 -23.27 -7.62 14.53
N ARG A 158 -23.56 -6.91 15.62
CA ARG A 158 -22.53 -6.65 16.63
C ARG A 158 -22.40 -7.92 17.47
N PRO A 159 -21.32 -8.71 17.37
CA PRO A 159 -21.08 -9.74 18.36
C PRO A 159 -21.03 -9.06 19.73
N ALA A 160 -21.77 -9.59 20.71
CA ALA A 160 -21.78 -9.06 22.06
C ALA A 160 -20.34 -8.84 22.53
N SER A 161 -20.05 -7.65 23.06
CA SER A 161 -18.68 -7.27 23.43
C SER A 161 -18.14 -8.22 24.49
N ASN A 162 -17.33 -9.19 24.07
CA ASN A 162 -16.65 -10.07 25.00
C ASN A 162 -15.35 -9.39 25.42
N TRP A 163 -15.44 -8.53 26.43
CA TRP A 163 -14.35 -7.65 26.88
C TRP A 163 -13.04 -8.42 27.13
N TRP A 164 -13.14 -9.66 27.63
CA TRP A 164 -12.00 -10.56 27.80
C TRP A 164 -11.34 -10.98 26.49
N LYS A 165 -12.11 -11.27 25.43
CA LYS A 165 -11.55 -11.57 24.10
C LYS A 165 -10.85 -10.35 23.53
N ASN A 166 -11.45 -9.17 23.65
CA ASN A 166 -10.86 -7.92 23.17
C ASN A 166 -9.56 -7.58 23.91
N TYR A 167 -9.55 -7.74 25.24
CA TYR A 167 -8.37 -7.54 26.06
C TYR A 167 -7.25 -8.52 25.70
N ARG A 168 -7.57 -9.82 25.57
CA ARG A 168 -6.59 -10.84 25.13
C ARG A 168 -6.03 -10.51 23.75
N ARG A 169 -6.88 -10.09 22.80
CA ARG A 169 -6.49 -9.69 21.44
C ARG A 169 -5.54 -8.49 21.47
N GLN A 170 -5.86 -7.46 22.25
CA GLN A 170 -4.98 -6.31 22.46
C GLN A 170 -3.65 -6.71 23.09
N ALA A 171 -3.66 -7.52 24.17
CA ALA A 171 -2.45 -8.00 24.80
C ALA A 171 -1.56 -8.80 23.83
N THR A 172 -2.16 -9.66 22.98
CA THR A 172 -1.39 -10.37 21.94
C THR A 172 -0.79 -9.43 20.90
N TYR A 173 -1.51 -8.38 20.48
CA TYR A 173 -0.96 -7.39 19.55
C TYR A 173 0.17 -6.57 20.17
N GLN A 174 0.03 -6.19 21.45
CA GLN A 174 1.10 -5.48 22.16
C GLN A 174 2.33 -6.37 22.33
N ALA A 175 2.15 -7.64 22.68
CA ALA A 175 3.25 -8.61 22.76
C ALA A 175 3.92 -8.81 21.39
N ALA A 176 3.16 -8.90 20.30
CA ALA A 176 3.69 -9.00 18.94
C ALA A 176 4.47 -7.73 18.53
N ALA A 177 3.94 -6.54 18.86
CA ALA A 177 4.61 -5.26 18.61
C ALA A 177 5.92 -5.15 19.41
N ALA A 178 5.91 -5.49 20.69
CA ALA A 178 7.10 -5.55 21.53
C ALA A 178 8.13 -6.54 20.99
N ARG A 179 7.71 -7.74 20.58
CA ARG A 179 8.58 -8.73 19.93
C ARG A 179 9.18 -8.20 18.63
N SER A 180 8.42 -7.47 17.83
CA SER A 180 8.91 -6.85 16.59
C SER A 180 9.93 -5.74 16.87
N MET A 181 9.66 -4.87 17.84
CA MET A 181 10.62 -3.85 18.31
C MET A 181 11.92 -4.49 18.82
N TRP A 182 11.80 -5.52 19.66
CA TRP A 182 12.96 -6.27 20.15
C TRP A 182 13.78 -6.89 19.03
N LYS A 183 13.14 -7.57 18.06
CA LYS A 183 13.83 -8.14 16.90
C LYS A 183 14.55 -7.07 16.06
N ARG A 184 13.95 -5.89 15.91
CA ARG A 184 14.58 -4.76 15.21
C ARG A 184 15.77 -4.20 15.98
N ALA A 185 15.64 -4.04 17.30
CA ALA A 185 16.74 -3.61 18.17
C ALA A 185 17.89 -4.62 18.16
N VAL A 186 17.60 -5.93 18.27
CA VAL A 186 18.60 -6.99 18.17
C VAL A 186 19.30 -6.97 16.82
N ARG A 187 18.56 -6.84 15.71
CA ARG A 187 19.16 -6.71 14.37
C ARG A 187 20.06 -5.49 14.27
N TRP A 188 19.61 -4.34 14.77
CA TRP A 188 20.42 -3.13 14.83
C TRP A 188 21.68 -3.33 15.68
N VAL A 189 21.59 -4.02 16.82
CA VAL A 189 22.77 -4.38 17.62
C VAL A 189 23.70 -5.27 16.80
N TYR A 190 23.23 -6.31 16.10
CA TYR A 190 24.11 -7.10 15.23
C TYR A 190 24.73 -6.31 14.07
N GLU A 191 24.05 -5.27 13.57
CA GLU A 191 24.55 -4.41 12.50
C GLU A 191 25.55 -3.35 13.00
N VAL A 192 25.41 -2.87 14.24
CA VAL A 192 26.23 -1.79 14.83
C VAL A 192 27.32 -2.32 15.77
N TRP A 193 27.11 -3.49 16.37
CA TRP A 193 28.11 -4.15 17.19
C TRP A 193 29.20 -4.70 16.28
N PRO A 194 30.47 -4.33 16.51
CA PRO A 194 31.59 -4.88 15.75
C PRO A 194 31.77 -6.35 16.18
N ALA A 195 31.03 -7.24 15.53
CA ALA A 195 31.31 -8.65 15.56
C ALA A 195 32.43 -8.89 14.56
N ASP A 196 33.66 -8.85 15.09
CA ASP A 196 34.95 -9.19 14.49
C ASP A 196 35.90 -7.98 14.25
N PRO A 197 37.04 -7.88 14.95
CA PRO A 197 38.09 -6.90 14.63
C PRO A 197 38.70 -7.07 13.23
N GLU A 198 38.40 -8.15 12.51
CA GLU A 198 38.75 -8.36 11.08
C GLU A 198 37.62 -8.00 10.11
N HIS A 199 36.49 -7.47 10.57
CA HIS A 199 35.37 -7.08 9.71
C HIS A 199 35.73 -5.86 8.86
N VAL A 200 36.21 -6.11 7.63
CA VAL A 200 36.35 -5.08 6.60
C VAL A 200 34.94 -4.70 6.13
N PRO A 201 34.46 -3.47 6.35
CA PRO A 201 33.17 -3.06 5.83
C PRO A 201 33.19 -3.14 4.30
N PRO A 202 32.07 -3.52 3.65
CA PRO A 202 31.99 -3.52 2.20
C PRO A 202 32.31 -2.10 1.68
N PRO A 203 33.09 -1.97 0.59
CA PRO A 203 33.45 -0.66 0.07
C PRO A 203 32.17 0.12 -0.24
N THR A 204 32.08 1.32 0.32
CA THR A 204 31.03 2.28 -0.04
C THR A 204 31.08 2.52 -1.55
N PRO A 205 29.94 2.58 -2.26
CA PRO A 205 29.93 3.00 -3.64
C PRO A 205 30.54 4.39 -3.71
N GLU A 206 31.68 4.53 -4.38
CA GLU A 206 32.33 5.82 -4.56
C GLU A 206 31.32 6.80 -5.17
N THR A 207 30.98 7.83 -4.40
CA THR A 207 30.42 9.06 -4.92
C THR A 207 31.44 9.64 -5.90
N ASN A 208 31.21 9.36 -7.17
CA ASN A 208 31.95 9.95 -8.27
C ASN A 208 31.58 11.45 -8.33
N SER A 209 32.26 12.25 -7.51
CA SER A 209 32.20 13.70 -7.57
C SER A 209 33.56 14.28 -7.24
N GLN A 210 34.16 14.86 -8.29
CA GLN A 210 35.28 15.80 -8.29
C GLN A 210 36.69 15.20 -8.21
N GLN A 211 37.31 15.00 -9.38
CA GLN A 211 38.66 15.51 -9.70
C GLN A 211 38.95 15.27 -11.19
N GLY A 212 38.42 16.17 -12.02
CA GLY A 212 38.90 16.37 -13.38
C GLY A 212 39.51 17.76 -13.45
N GLU A 213 40.71 17.93 -12.89
CA GLU A 213 41.58 19.06 -13.25
C GLU A 213 42.99 18.90 -12.67
N LYS A 214 43.98 19.09 -13.56
CA LYS A 214 45.41 19.35 -13.35
C LYS A 214 46.34 18.14 -13.21
N GLU A 215 46.82 17.65 -14.35
CA GLU A 215 48.26 17.42 -14.52
C GLU A 215 48.73 17.98 -15.86
N HIS A 216 49.38 19.14 -15.77
CA HIS A 216 50.28 19.71 -16.77
C HIS A 216 51.67 19.61 -16.14
N VAL A 217 52.57 18.75 -16.63
CA VAL A 217 54.03 19.01 -16.62
C VAL A 217 54.67 18.34 -17.85
N HIS A 218 55.46 19.15 -18.55
CA HIS A 218 56.27 18.89 -19.74
C HIS A 218 57.48 17.97 -19.56
N SER A 219 58.02 17.61 -20.74
CA SER A 219 59.41 17.31 -21.13
C SER A 219 59.74 15.81 -21.18
N ASN A 220 60.23 15.23 -22.30
CA ASN A 220 61.02 15.74 -23.42
C ASN A 220 60.50 15.22 -24.79
#